data_AF-A0A350F3N0-F1
#
_entry.id   AF-A0A350F3N0-F1
#
_cell.length_a   1.000
_cell.length_b   1.000
_cell.length_c   1.000
_cell.angle_alpha   90.00
_cell.angle_beta   90.00
_cell.angle_gamma   90.00
#
_symmetry.space_group_name_H-M   'P 1'
#
loop_
_entity.id
_entity.type
_entity.pdbx_description
1 polymer ?
#
loop_
_entity_poly.entity_id
_entity_poly.type
_entity_poly.pdbx_seq_one_letter_code
_entity_poly.pdbx_strand_id
1 'polypeptide(L)'
;PGTNSPFRGRPVEENLDLFARMRKGEFADGAKTLRAKIDMASPNVHLRDPALYRIRKAHHHRTGDKWCIYPMYDFAHCLSDALEGITHSICTLEFEVHRPLYDWLVENVTLPKPLPRQYEFAKLIPSHMIVSKRKLIQLVNEKLVTGWDDPRLPTISGIRRRGVPAEALRAFAIGVGVTKYVSLTDIAVYDNAVRTDLNKRALRRLGVLRPIRVVLTNYPEGQIEELDAINNPEDETAGTRKIPFGRELFIDRDDFADVPPPKFFRLKPGGEVRLKYAYIIKCEEVVKDAAGNVTELRCTADLDSKTGGPTAGRKIKGTIHWVSASRAVDAEVRLYDRMFTEAEPDGVEGREFKEFLNPNSLEVLTGCKLEPSLKDAEPTERFQFERLGYFCIDSRDQKTPAHPDRLVFNRTISLRDSWAKAEK
;
A
#
# COMPACT_ATOMS: atom_id res chain seq x y z
N PRO A 1 1.93 -13.20 -45.52
CA PRO A 1 0.57 -13.76 -45.30
C PRO A 1 0.69 -15.16 -44.72
N GLY A 2 -0.29 -15.65 -43.95
CA GLY A 2 -0.29 -17.02 -43.47
C GLY A 2 -0.75 -18.01 -44.55
N THR A 3 -0.42 -19.29 -44.39
CA THR A 3 -0.83 -20.37 -45.30
C THR A 3 -1.95 -21.19 -44.67
N ASN A 4 -2.98 -21.49 -45.46
CA ASN A 4 -4.09 -22.34 -45.03
C ASN A 4 -3.57 -23.69 -44.52
N SER A 5 -4.13 -24.14 -43.39
CA SER A 5 -3.93 -25.51 -42.92
C SER A 5 -4.40 -26.50 -43.99
N PRO A 6 -3.69 -27.63 -44.20
CA PRO A 6 -4.19 -28.72 -45.07
C PRO A 6 -5.59 -29.21 -44.67
N PHE A 7 -5.97 -29.03 -43.41
CA PHE A 7 -7.26 -29.45 -42.86
C PHE A 7 -8.36 -28.38 -42.94
N ARG A 8 -8.09 -27.19 -43.52
CA ARG A 8 -9.05 -26.08 -43.59
C ARG A 8 -10.27 -26.41 -44.46
N GLY A 9 -10.09 -27.29 -45.45
CA GLY A 9 -11.12 -27.71 -46.41
C GLY A 9 -12.02 -28.86 -45.95
N ARG A 10 -11.90 -29.34 -44.71
CA ARG A 10 -12.74 -30.44 -44.20
C ARG A 10 -14.24 -30.13 -44.30
N PRO A 11 -15.08 -31.12 -44.66
CA PRO A 11 -16.54 -30.98 -44.63
C PRO A 11 -17.05 -30.80 -43.19
N VAL A 12 -18.27 -30.31 -43.04
CA VAL A 12 -18.86 -29.98 -41.73
C VAL A 12 -18.98 -31.23 -40.87
N GLU A 13 -19.39 -32.35 -41.47
CA GLU A 13 -19.62 -33.63 -40.82
C GLU A 13 -18.34 -34.19 -40.20
N GLU A 14 -17.21 -34.11 -40.91
CA GLU A 14 -15.91 -34.53 -40.37
C GLU A 14 -15.48 -33.64 -39.19
N ASN A 15 -15.72 -32.34 -39.26
CA ASN A 15 -15.39 -31.43 -38.16
C ASN A 15 -16.24 -31.69 -36.91
N LEU A 16 -17.53 -31.98 -37.08
CA LEU A 16 -18.44 -32.33 -35.97
C LEU A 16 -18.03 -33.64 -35.29
N ASP A 17 -17.71 -34.69 -36.07
CA ASP A 17 -17.20 -35.96 -35.53
C ASP A 17 -15.92 -35.74 -34.72
N LEU A 18 -14.92 -35.10 -35.33
CA LEU A 18 -13.62 -34.88 -34.69
C LEU A 18 -13.77 -34.05 -33.41
N PHE A 19 -14.60 -33.01 -33.41
CA PHE A 19 -14.80 -32.19 -32.22
C PHE A 19 -15.53 -32.95 -31.10
N ALA A 20 -16.50 -33.80 -31.43
CA ALA A 20 -17.15 -34.68 -30.46
C ALA A 20 -16.17 -35.68 -29.85
N ARG A 21 -15.27 -36.26 -30.65
CA ARG A 21 -14.21 -37.18 -30.21
C ARG A 21 -13.14 -36.48 -29.36
N MET A 22 -12.79 -35.24 -29.69
CA MET A 22 -11.96 -34.38 -28.82
C MET A 22 -12.59 -34.23 -27.45
N ARG A 23 -13.90 -33.92 -27.38
CA ARG A 23 -14.65 -33.79 -26.12
C ARG A 23 -14.72 -35.11 -25.33
N LYS A 24 -14.80 -36.25 -26.02
CA LYS A 24 -14.77 -37.60 -25.40
C LYS A 24 -13.39 -38.01 -24.89
N GLY A 25 -12.35 -37.19 -25.11
CA GLY A 25 -11.00 -37.45 -24.62
C GLY A 25 -10.20 -38.48 -25.43
N GLU A 26 -10.63 -38.78 -26.66
CA GLU A 26 -10.00 -39.78 -27.51
C GLU A 26 -8.55 -39.42 -27.90
N PHE A 27 -8.25 -38.13 -28.02
CA PHE A 27 -6.92 -37.67 -28.44
C PHE A 27 -6.09 -37.15 -27.25
N ALA A 28 -4.77 -37.17 -27.40
CA ALA A 28 -3.83 -36.61 -26.44
C ALA A 28 -3.81 -35.07 -26.46
N ASP A 29 -3.23 -34.46 -25.41
CA ASP A 29 -3.02 -33.02 -25.32
C ASP A 29 -2.24 -32.49 -26.54
N GLY A 30 -2.69 -31.37 -27.10
CA GLY A 30 -2.08 -30.76 -28.28
C GLY A 30 -2.30 -31.49 -29.61
N ALA A 31 -2.88 -32.70 -29.62
CA ALA A 31 -3.02 -33.50 -30.84
C ALA A 31 -3.97 -32.85 -31.88
N LYS A 32 -5.00 -32.13 -31.42
CA LYS A 32 -5.96 -31.40 -32.26
C LYS A 32 -6.42 -30.11 -31.59
N THR A 33 -6.87 -29.16 -32.38
CA THR A 33 -7.38 -27.85 -31.93
C THR A 33 -8.52 -27.44 -32.86
N LEU A 34 -9.65 -26.99 -32.31
CA LEU A 34 -10.70 -26.37 -33.10
C LEU A 34 -10.28 -24.93 -33.40
N ARG A 35 -10.40 -24.48 -34.65
CA ARG A 35 -10.03 -23.13 -35.08
C ARG A 35 -11.20 -22.46 -35.79
N ALA A 36 -11.34 -21.15 -35.64
CA ALA A 36 -12.23 -20.37 -36.49
C ALA A 36 -11.68 -20.37 -37.92
N LYS A 37 -12.57 -20.26 -38.91
CA LYS A 37 -12.21 -20.17 -40.32
C LYS A 37 -12.51 -18.74 -40.78
N ILE A 38 -11.49 -17.88 -40.77
CA ILE A 38 -11.61 -16.43 -41.05
C ILE A 38 -10.72 -16.10 -42.26
N ASP A 39 -9.55 -15.48 -42.06
CA ASP A 39 -8.68 -15.04 -43.14
C ASP A 39 -7.20 -15.18 -42.77
N MET A 40 -6.53 -16.15 -43.39
CA MET A 40 -5.09 -16.37 -43.20
C MET A 40 -4.21 -15.26 -43.80
N ALA A 41 -4.75 -14.44 -44.72
CA ALA A 41 -4.04 -13.30 -45.30
C ALA A 41 -4.19 -12.02 -44.47
N SER A 42 -5.05 -12.00 -43.46
CA SER A 42 -5.37 -10.80 -42.69
C SER A 42 -4.12 -10.09 -42.14
N PRO A 43 -4.05 -8.76 -42.20
CA PRO A 43 -2.99 -8.01 -41.53
C PRO A 43 -3.07 -8.16 -40.00
N ASN A 44 -4.27 -8.40 -39.45
CA ASN A 44 -4.46 -8.71 -38.04
C ASN A 44 -4.20 -10.21 -37.80
N VAL A 45 -3.15 -10.53 -37.04
CA VAL A 45 -2.77 -11.91 -36.72
C VAL A 45 -3.86 -12.68 -35.96
N HIS A 46 -4.72 -12.00 -35.20
CA HIS A 46 -5.82 -12.62 -34.46
C HIS A 46 -6.96 -13.10 -35.36
N LEU A 47 -7.04 -12.60 -36.60
CA LEU A 47 -8.01 -13.08 -37.60
C LEU A 47 -7.44 -14.23 -38.47
N ARG A 48 -6.21 -14.67 -38.22
CA ARG A 48 -5.59 -15.78 -38.98
C ARG A 48 -5.99 -17.13 -38.40
N ASP A 49 -7.24 -17.50 -38.61
CA ASP A 49 -7.88 -18.73 -38.14
C ASP A 49 -7.54 -19.01 -36.65
N PRO A 50 -7.94 -18.16 -35.70
CA PRO A 50 -7.56 -18.31 -34.29
C PRO A 50 -8.08 -19.63 -33.70
N ALA A 51 -7.36 -20.16 -32.71
CA ALA A 51 -7.80 -21.33 -31.96
C ALA A 51 -9.02 -20.98 -31.09
N LEU A 52 -10.04 -21.86 -31.10
CA LEU A 52 -11.24 -21.75 -30.29
C LEU A 52 -11.24 -22.72 -29.10
N TYR A 53 -10.79 -23.96 -29.31
CA TYR A 53 -10.67 -24.98 -28.25
C TYR A 53 -9.35 -25.75 -28.37
N ARG A 54 -8.75 -26.06 -27.22
CA ARG A 54 -7.60 -26.95 -27.10
C ARG A 54 -7.93 -28.16 -26.22
N ILE A 55 -7.28 -29.29 -26.52
CA ILE A 55 -7.29 -30.47 -25.66
C ILE A 55 -6.30 -30.25 -24.52
N ARG A 56 -6.77 -30.40 -23.30
CA ARG A 56 -5.97 -30.39 -22.08
C ARG A 56 -6.62 -31.29 -21.05
N LYS A 57 -6.02 -32.45 -20.77
CA LYS A 57 -6.51 -33.41 -19.76
C LYS A 57 -6.02 -33.00 -18.37
N ALA A 58 -6.62 -31.96 -17.80
CA ALA A 58 -6.27 -31.42 -16.49
C ALA A 58 -7.53 -31.21 -15.63
N HIS A 59 -7.41 -31.50 -14.34
CA HIS A 59 -8.50 -31.29 -13.38
C HIS A 59 -8.85 -29.81 -13.26
N HIS A 60 -10.12 -29.44 -13.47
CA HIS A 60 -10.58 -28.07 -13.35
C HIS A 60 -11.25 -27.80 -12.01
N HIS A 61 -10.84 -26.73 -11.33
CA HIS A 61 -11.25 -26.41 -9.96
C HIS A 61 -12.76 -26.31 -9.71
N ARG A 62 -13.60 -26.06 -10.74
CA ARG A 62 -15.08 -26.03 -10.63
C ARG A 62 -15.79 -27.21 -11.26
N THR A 63 -15.22 -27.80 -12.30
CA THR A 63 -15.91 -28.80 -13.14
C THR A 63 -15.25 -30.17 -13.07
N GLY A 64 -14.24 -30.32 -12.22
CA GLY A 64 -13.43 -31.52 -12.08
C GLY A 64 -12.92 -32.01 -13.42
N ASP A 65 -13.10 -33.29 -13.67
CA ASP A 65 -12.65 -33.99 -14.89
C ASP A 65 -13.77 -34.13 -15.94
N LYS A 66 -14.86 -33.37 -15.81
CA LYS A 66 -16.00 -33.42 -16.75
C LYS A 66 -15.62 -33.01 -18.18
N TRP A 67 -14.59 -32.19 -18.34
CA TRP A 67 -14.15 -31.67 -19.61
C TRP A 67 -12.65 -31.95 -19.81
N CYS A 68 -12.27 -32.29 -21.03
CA CYS A 68 -10.87 -32.42 -21.45
C CYS A 68 -10.52 -31.49 -22.63
N ILE A 69 -11.47 -30.64 -23.03
CA ILE A 69 -11.28 -29.56 -23.97
C ILE A 69 -11.68 -28.25 -23.31
N TYR A 70 -10.88 -27.21 -23.50
CA TYR A 70 -11.10 -25.90 -22.89
C TYR A 70 -11.10 -24.81 -23.95
N PRO A 71 -12.03 -23.84 -23.86
CA PRO A 71 -12.09 -22.74 -24.79
C PRO A 71 -10.89 -21.81 -24.61
N MET A 72 -10.49 -21.16 -25.70
CA MET A 72 -9.52 -20.07 -25.69
C MET A 72 -10.16 -18.77 -25.18
N TYR A 73 -9.34 -17.86 -24.65
CA TYR A 73 -9.80 -16.58 -24.10
C TYR A 73 -10.74 -15.82 -25.04
N ASP A 74 -10.32 -15.60 -26.30
CA ASP A 74 -11.11 -14.84 -27.28
C ASP A 74 -12.49 -15.43 -27.54
N PHE A 75 -12.60 -16.77 -27.55
CA PHE A 75 -13.87 -17.47 -27.73
C PHE A 75 -14.75 -17.40 -26.49
N ALA A 76 -14.16 -17.60 -25.30
CA ALA A 76 -14.91 -17.59 -24.05
C ALA A 76 -15.38 -16.18 -23.66
N HIS A 77 -14.53 -15.16 -23.82
CA HIS A 77 -14.77 -13.80 -23.33
C HIS A 77 -16.01 -13.18 -23.99
N CYS A 78 -16.02 -13.08 -25.33
CA CYS A 78 -17.10 -12.39 -26.04
C CYS A 78 -18.45 -13.12 -25.93
N LEU A 79 -18.43 -14.46 -25.88
CA LEU A 79 -19.64 -15.25 -25.69
C LEU A 79 -20.16 -15.16 -24.26
N SER A 80 -19.28 -15.07 -23.26
CA SER A 80 -19.70 -14.84 -21.87
C SER A 80 -20.36 -13.47 -21.75
N ASP A 81 -19.76 -12.42 -22.32
CA ASP A 81 -20.33 -11.07 -22.33
C ASP A 81 -21.73 -11.04 -22.96
N ALA A 82 -21.90 -11.72 -24.10
CA ALA A 82 -23.19 -11.78 -24.78
C ALA A 82 -24.24 -12.58 -24.00
N LEU A 83 -23.85 -13.71 -23.38
CA LEU A 83 -24.76 -14.54 -22.58
C LEU A 83 -25.16 -13.87 -21.26
N GLU A 84 -24.29 -13.04 -20.69
CA GLU A 84 -24.54 -12.28 -19.47
C GLU A 84 -25.24 -10.93 -19.73
N GLY A 85 -25.48 -10.56 -20.99
CA GLY A 85 -26.15 -9.31 -21.37
C GLY A 85 -25.30 -8.07 -21.12
N ILE A 86 -23.97 -8.20 -21.18
CA ILE A 86 -23.04 -7.08 -21.04
C ILE A 86 -23.25 -6.09 -22.19
N THR A 87 -23.27 -4.80 -21.87
CA THR A 87 -23.39 -3.74 -22.88
C THR A 87 -22.03 -3.14 -23.24
N HIS A 88 -21.18 -2.94 -22.23
CA HIS A 88 -19.86 -2.32 -22.34
C HIS A 88 -18.83 -3.27 -21.71
N SER A 89 -18.14 -4.05 -22.55
CA SER A 89 -17.04 -4.91 -22.13
C SER A 89 -15.77 -4.07 -22.05
N ILE A 90 -15.31 -3.75 -20.83
CA ILE A 90 -14.20 -2.82 -20.62
C ILE A 90 -12.92 -3.60 -20.30
N CYS A 91 -11.92 -3.50 -21.16
CA CYS A 91 -10.63 -4.18 -21.00
C CYS A 91 -9.45 -3.22 -21.22
N THR A 92 -8.22 -3.73 -21.16
CA THR A 92 -7.03 -2.89 -21.31
C THR A 92 -6.54 -2.84 -22.76
N LEU A 93 -5.75 -1.84 -23.12
CA LEU A 93 -5.26 -1.61 -24.50
C LEU A 93 -4.55 -2.81 -25.14
N GLU A 94 -3.98 -3.73 -24.36
CA GLU A 94 -3.38 -4.96 -24.90
C GLU A 94 -4.38 -5.83 -25.67
N PHE A 95 -5.68 -5.67 -25.42
CA PHE A 95 -6.76 -6.39 -26.10
C PHE A 95 -7.42 -5.59 -27.23
N GLU A 96 -6.92 -4.39 -27.56
CA GLU A 96 -7.46 -3.62 -28.69
C GLU A 96 -7.29 -4.36 -30.02
N VAL A 97 -6.14 -5.02 -30.21
CA VAL A 97 -5.87 -5.84 -31.40
C VAL A 97 -6.75 -7.09 -31.49
N HIS A 98 -7.37 -7.51 -30.38
CA HIS A 98 -8.30 -8.64 -30.30
C HIS A 98 -9.75 -8.24 -30.66
N ARG A 99 -10.11 -6.96 -30.59
CA ARG A 99 -11.48 -6.48 -30.83
C ARG A 99 -12.08 -6.94 -32.18
N PRO A 100 -11.35 -6.94 -33.32
CA PRO A 100 -11.91 -7.45 -34.57
C PRO A 100 -12.31 -8.93 -34.51
N LEU A 101 -11.62 -9.74 -33.71
CA LEU A 101 -12.00 -11.14 -33.48
C LEU A 101 -13.20 -11.25 -32.54
N TYR A 102 -13.25 -10.42 -31.50
CA TYR A 102 -14.40 -10.30 -30.61
C TYR A 102 -15.68 -10.02 -31.42
N ASP A 103 -15.65 -8.99 -32.27
CA ASP A 103 -16.77 -8.56 -33.11
C ASP A 103 -17.17 -9.68 -34.08
N TRP A 104 -16.19 -10.29 -34.76
CA TRP A 104 -16.43 -11.42 -35.67
C TRP A 104 -17.15 -12.58 -34.96
N LEU A 105 -16.72 -12.94 -33.74
CA LEU A 105 -17.31 -14.05 -33.00
C LEU A 105 -18.78 -13.78 -32.63
N VAL A 106 -19.10 -12.60 -32.09
CA VAL A 106 -20.47 -12.29 -31.66
C VAL A 106 -21.44 -12.06 -32.84
N GLU A 107 -20.92 -11.71 -34.01
CA GLU A 107 -21.71 -11.56 -35.24
C GLU A 107 -21.98 -12.89 -35.95
N ASN A 108 -21.10 -13.89 -35.79
CA ASN A 108 -21.16 -15.16 -36.52
C ASN A 108 -21.81 -16.31 -35.73
N VAL A 109 -22.39 -16.03 -34.56
CA VAL A 109 -23.17 -17.00 -33.78
C VAL A 109 -24.53 -16.45 -33.36
N THR A 110 -25.50 -17.34 -33.18
CA THR A 110 -26.84 -16.97 -32.69
C THR A 110 -26.77 -16.62 -31.20
N LEU A 111 -26.87 -15.34 -30.86
CA LEU A 111 -26.80 -14.81 -29.51
C LEU A 111 -27.99 -13.90 -29.18
N PRO A 112 -28.35 -13.77 -27.89
CA PRO A 112 -29.28 -12.75 -27.43
C PRO A 112 -28.83 -11.34 -27.88
N LYS A 113 -29.79 -10.49 -28.25
CA LYS A 113 -29.55 -9.08 -28.57
C LYS A 113 -29.93 -8.20 -27.36
N PRO A 114 -29.29 -7.03 -27.18
CA PRO A 114 -28.22 -6.45 -28.01
C PRO A 114 -26.88 -7.17 -27.84
N LEU A 115 -26.01 -7.06 -28.86
CA LEU A 115 -24.64 -7.61 -28.75
C LEU A 115 -23.76 -6.68 -27.90
N PRO A 116 -22.84 -7.24 -27.09
CA PRO A 116 -21.89 -6.45 -26.30
C PRO A 116 -20.89 -5.73 -27.20
N ARG A 117 -20.35 -4.60 -26.72
CA ARG A 117 -19.25 -3.89 -27.40
C ARG A 117 -18.03 -3.76 -26.48
N GLN A 118 -16.85 -4.04 -27.04
CA GLN A 118 -15.58 -3.88 -26.33
C GLN A 118 -15.10 -2.43 -26.37
N TYR A 119 -14.58 -1.96 -25.23
CA TYR A 119 -13.93 -0.66 -25.06
C TYR A 119 -12.65 -0.83 -24.26
N GLU A 120 -11.57 -0.20 -24.70
CA GLU A 120 -10.26 -0.34 -24.08
C GLU A 120 -9.81 0.93 -23.38
N PHE A 121 -9.03 0.77 -22.30
CA PHE A 121 -8.36 1.87 -21.61
C PHE A 121 -6.91 1.50 -21.27
N ALA A 122 -6.08 2.53 -21.05
CA ALA A 122 -4.69 2.36 -20.65
C ALA A 122 -4.61 1.85 -19.20
N LYS A 123 -3.70 0.91 -18.94
CA LYS A 123 -3.46 0.42 -17.58
C LYS A 123 -2.93 1.52 -16.69
N LEU A 124 -3.40 1.52 -15.45
CA LEU A 124 -2.83 2.33 -14.38
C LEU A 124 -1.52 1.69 -13.89
N ILE A 125 -0.40 2.38 -14.09
CA ILE A 125 0.92 1.95 -13.63
C ILE A 125 1.53 3.09 -12.81
N PRO A 126 1.46 3.01 -11.46
CA PRO A 126 2.19 3.95 -10.61
C PRO A 126 3.70 3.73 -10.71
N SER A 127 4.48 4.81 -10.69
CA SER A 127 5.94 4.72 -10.59
C SER A 127 6.37 4.05 -9.28
N HIS A 128 7.57 3.47 -9.27
CA HIS A 128 8.15 2.72 -8.15
C HIS A 128 7.34 1.49 -7.70
N MET A 129 6.40 1.01 -8.51
CA MET A 129 5.59 -0.19 -8.27
C MET A 129 5.66 -1.15 -9.44
N ILE A 130 5.53 -2.45 -9.14
CA ILE A 130 5.41 -3.50 -10.17
C ILE A 130 4.07 -4.20 -10.03
N VAL A 131 3.24 -4.14 -11.08
CA VAL A 131 1.91 -4.77 -11.11
C VAL A 131 1.90 -6.10 -11.87
N SER A 132 3.03 -6.50 -12.48
CA SER A 132 3.14 -7.76 -13.22
C SER A 132 3.00 -8.96 -12.29
N LYS A 133 1.95 -9.77 -12.50
CA LYS A 133 1.68 -10.99 -11.70
C LYS A 133 2.88 -11.93 -11.65
N ARG A 134 3.59 -12.12 -12.77
CA ARG A 134 4.79 -12.98 -12.83
C ARG A 134 5.88 -12.50 -11.89
N LYS A 135 6.14 -11.19 -11.85
CA LYS A 135 7.17 -10.58 -11.00
C LYS A 135 6.75 -10.55 -9.53
N LEU A 136 5.47 -10.32 -9.25
CA LEU A 136 4.92 -10.43 -7.89
C LEU A 136 5.03 -11.87 -7.35
N ILE A 137 4.73 -12.89 -8.16
CA ILE A 137 4.98 -14.31 -7.80
C ILE A 137 6.45 -14.53 -7.47
N GLN A 138 7.35 -13.98 -8.30
CA GLN A 138 8.80 -14.12 -8.09
C GLN A 138 9.24 -13.51 -6.74
N LEU A 139 8.80 -12.28 -6.44
CA LEU A 139 9.09 -11.62 -5.15
C LEU A 139 8.63 -12.45 -3.95
N VAL A 140 7.44 -13.05 -4.03
CA VAL A 140 6.89 -13.90 -2.96
C VAL A 140 7.66 -15.22 -2.85
N ASN A 141 7.91 -15.91 -3.97
CA ASN A 141 8.59 -17.21 -3.98
C ASN A 141 10.05 -17.10 -3.53
N GLU A 142 10.75 -16.03 -3.91
CA GLU A 142 12.12 -15.74 -3.48
C GLU A 142 12.20 -15.14 -2.07
N LYS A 143 11.07 -14.98 -1.36
CA LYS A 143 10.98 -14.43 0.01
C LYS A 143 11.57 -13.03 0.16
N LEU A 144 11.53 -12.22 -0.90
CA LEU A 144 11.92 -10.81 -0.88
C LEU A 144 10.84 -9.94 -0.19
N VAL A 145 9.66 -10.50 -0.01
CA VAL A 145 8.53 -9.97 0.76
C VAL A 145 7.94 -11.08 1.64
N THR A 146 7.19 -10.68 2.67
CA THR A 146 6.60 -11.61 3.66
C THR A 146 5.43 -12.43 3.11
N GLY A 147 4.84 -12.02 1.98
CA GLY A 147 3.73 -12.71 1.34
C GLY A 147 2.95 -11.80 0.40
N TRP A 148 1.80 -12.28 -0.10
CA TRP A 148 0.92 -11.51 -0.99
C TRP A 148 0.25 -10.31 -0.31
N ASP A 149 0.20 -10.27 1.01
CA ASP A 149 -0.32 -9.16 1.80
C ASP A 149 0.77 -8.33 2.48
N ASP A 150 2.05 -8.46 2.05
CA ASP A 150 3.12 -7.59 2.52
C ASP A 150 2.80 -6.11 2.22
N PRO A 151 2.89 -5.19 3.21
CA PRO A 151 2.57 -3.77 3.03
C PRO A 151 3.36 -3.01 1.96
N ARG A 152 4.45 -3.58 1.44
CA ARG A 152 5.23 -3.01 0.33
C ARG A 152 4.68 -3.37 -1.04
N LEU A 153 3.85 -4.41 -1.15
CA LEU A 153 3.30 -4.84 -2.43
C LEU A 153 2.10 -3.98 -2.85
N PRO A 154 1.92 -3.74 -4.16
CA PRO A 154 0.77 -3.02 -4.71
C PRO A 154 -0.50 -3.89 -4.80
N THR A 155 -0.55 -4.99 -4.06
CA THR A 155 -1.75 -5.84 -3.98
C THR A 155 -2.80 -5.15 -3.11
N ILE A 156 -4.08 -5.35 -3.39
CA ILE A 156 -5.16 -4.77 -2.56
C ILE A 156 -5.04 -5.24 -1.10
N SER A 157 -4.62 -6.48 -0.87
CA SER A 157 -4.36 -7.01 0.47
C SER A 157 -3.17 -6.32 1.15
N GLY A 158 -2.06 -6.09 0.44
CA GLY A 158 -0.89 -5.39 0.96
C GLY A 158 -1.18 -3.93 1.27
N ILE A 159 -1.82 -3.22 0.34
CA ILE A 159 -2.28 -1.83 0.51
C ILE A 159 -3.22 -1.70 1.72
N ARG A 160 -4.16 -2.64 1.90
CA ARG A 160 -5.05 -2.66 3.06
C ARG A 160 -4.29 -2.90 4.36
N ARG A 161 -3.35 -3.87 4.40
CA ARG A 161 -2.52 -4.17 5.58
C ARG A 161 -1.56 -3.02 5.93
N ARG A 162 -1.12 -2.25 4.93
CA ARG A 162 -0.37 -0.99 5.09
C ARG A 162 -1.19 0.09 5.79
N GLY A 163 -2.52 -0.03 5.81
CA GLY A 163 -3.43 0.93 6.46
C GLY A 163 -4.04 1.95 5.51
N VAL A 164 -3.90 1.76 4.20
CA VAL A 164 -4.46 2.70 3.21
C VAL A 164 -5.98 2.54 3.16
N PRO A 165 -6.77 3.62 3.37
CA PRO A 165 -8.23 3.57 3.27
C PRO A 165 -8.69 3.25 1.85
N ALA A 166 -9.82 2.55 1.72
CA ALA A 166 -10.38 2.24 0.41
C ALA A 166 -10.84 3.51 -0.32
N GLU A 167 -11.29 4.51 0.44
CA GLU A 167 -11.68 5.86 -0.01
C GLU A 167 -10.51 6.57 -0.70
N ALA A 168 -9.32 6.52 -0.12
CA ALA A 168 -8.11 7.09 -0.69
C ALA A 168 -7.74 6.42 -2.03
N LEU A 169 -7.84 5.09 -2.10
CA LEU A 169 -7.53 4.35 -3.32
C LEU A 169 -8.53 4.65 -4.44
N ARG A 170 -9.82 4.78 -4.12
CA ARG A 170 -10.85 5.22 -5.08
C ARG A 170 -10.60 6.65 -5.55
N ALA A 171 -10.28 7.56 -4.63
CA ALA A 171 -9.95 8.95 -4.97
C ALA A 171 -8.73 9.05 -5.89
N PHE A 172 -7.70 8.23 -5.65
CA PHE A 172 -6.55 8.10 -6.54
C PHE A 172 -6.97 7.63 -7.94
N ALA A 173 -7.71 6.53 -8.05
CA ALA A 173 -8.15 5.98 -9.33
C ALA A 173 -9.03 6.97 -10.13
N ILE A 174 -9.95 7.68 -9.44
CA ILE A 174 -10.78 8.72 -10.06
C ILE A 174 -9.92 9.91 -10.52
N GLY A 175 -8.98 10.34 -9.67
CA GLY A 175 -8.13 11.50 -9.94
C GLY A 175 -7.17 11.32 -11.12
N VAL A 176 -6.68 10.11 -11.36
CA VAL A 176 -5.84 9.80 -12.55
C VAL A 176 -6.67 9.82 -13.83
N GLY A 177 -7.96 9.50 -13.74
CA GLY A 177 -8.86 9.42 -14.89
C GLY A 177 -8.68 8.16 -15.74
N VAL A 178 -9.49 8.04 -16.78
CA VAL A 178 -9.51 6.88 -17.69
C VAL A 178 -9.28 7.38 -19.11
N THR A 179 -8.16 6.97 -19.72
CA THR A 179 -7.78 7.40 -21.08
C THR A 179 -7.29 6.22 -21.91
N LYS A 180 -7.05 6.43 -23.21
CA LYS A 180 -6.34 5.49 -24.09
C LYS A 180 -4.85 5.80 -24.24
N TYR A 181 -4.29 6.70 -23.42
CA TYR A 181 -2.88 7.05 -23.46
C TYR A 181 -2.12 6.32 -22.37
N VAL A 182 -1.17 5.46 -22.77
CA VAL A 182 -0.28 4.79 -21.83
C VAL A 182 0.67 5.82 -21.25
N SER A 183 0.67 5.95 -19.92
CA SER A 183 1.56 6.85 -19.20
C SER A 183 1.89 6.28 -17.83
N LEU A 184 3.09 6.58 -17.36
CA LEU A 184 3.50 6.31 -15.99
C LEU A 184 2.86 7.35 -15.08
N THR A 185 2.12 6.91 -14.07
CA THR A 185 1.53 7.80 -13.07
C THR A 185 2.53 8.03 -11.95
N ASP A 186 2.88 9.29 -11.66
CA ASP A 186 3.74 9.61 -10.53
C ASP A 186 3.12 9.11 -9.21
N ILE A 187 3.89 8.32 -8.45
CA ILE A 187 3.51 7.82 -7.13
C ILE A 187 3.11 8.93 -6.16
N ALA A 188 3.61 10.16 -6.34
CA ALA A 188 3.22 11.33 -5.56
C ALA A 188 1.69 11.58 -5.60
N VAL A 189 1.02 11.24 -6.71
CA VAL A 189 -0.44 11.38 -6.84
C VAL A 189 -1.17 10.39 -5.91
N TYR A 190 -0.71 9.14 -5.85
CA TYR A 190 -1.21 8.13 -4.92
C TYR A 190 -0.97 8.56 -3.48
N ASP A 191 0.27 8.93 -3.17
CA ASP A 191 0.71 9.40 -1.87
C ASP A 191 -0.13 10.58 -1.36
N ASN A 192 -0.43 11.55 -2.24
CA ASN A 192 -1.28 12.69 -1.91
C ASN A 192 -2.73 12.29 -1.63
N ALA A 193 -3.30 11.37 -2.40
CA ALA A 193 -4.66 10.86 -2.16
C ALA A 193 -4.75 10.17 -0.78
N VAL A 194 -3.74 9.39 -0.40
CA VAL A 194 -3.64 8.73 0.91
C VAL A 194 -3.52 9.76 2.04
N ARG A 195 -2.60 10.72 1.93
CA ARG A 195 -2.42 11.77 2.96
C ARG A 195 -3.66 12.64 3.11
N THR A 196 -4.30 13.01 2.00
CA THR A 196 -5.51 13.86 2.02
C THR A 196 -6.66 13.18 2.75
N ASP A 197 -6.89 11.89 2.50
CA ASP A 197 -7.94 11.14 3.19
C ASP A 197 -7.62 10.96 4.68
N LEU A 198 -6.39 10.53 5.00
CA LEU A 198 -5.97 10.28 6.38
C LEU A 198 -5.91 11.56 7.22
N ASN A 199 -5.58 12.72 6.63
CA ASN A 199 -5.61 13.98 7.38
C ASN A 199 -6.99 14.28 7.95
N LYS A 200 -8.05 13.98 7.20
CA LYS A 200 -9.44 14.26 7.61
C LYS A 200 -9.94 13.32 8.69
N ARG A 201 -9.47 12.06 8.71
CA ARG A 201 -10.08 10.98 9.53
C ARG A 201 -9.21 10.47 10.68
N ALA A 202 -7.89 10.55 10.56
CA ALA A 202 -7.00 9.86 11.49
C ALA A 202 -6.95 10.56 12.85
N LEU A 203 -7.01 9.78 13.93
CA LEU A 203 -6.88 10.29 15.29
C LEU A 203 -5.42 10.66 15.58
N ARG A 204 -5.18 11.86 16.10
CA ARG A 204 -3.86 12.35 16.49
C ARG A 204 -3.47 11.69 17.80
N ARG A 205 -2.27 11.11 17.81
CA ARG A 205 -1.71 10.40 18.96
C ARG A 205 -0.24 10.75 19.11
N LEU A 206 0.26 10.68 20.33
CA LEU A 206 1.67 10.84 20.64
C LEU A 206 2.34 9.46 20.65
N GLY A 207 3.42 9.35 19.91
CA GLY A 207 4.26 8.16 19.88
C GLY A 207 5.70 8.59 19.68
N VAL A 208 6.59 7.99 20.44
CA VAL A 208 8.04 8.20 20.40
C VAL A 208 8.67 6.94 19.84
N LEU A 209 9.29 7.04 18.68
CA LEU A 209 9.80 5.87 17.96
C LEU A 209 11.21 5.49 18.42
N ARG A 210 12.04 6.50 18.74
CA ARG A 210 13.41 6.31 19.24
C ARG A 210 13.56 7.03 20.58
N PRO A 211 13.16 6.42 21.71
CA PRO A 211 13.04 7.13 22.98
C PRO A 211 14.39 7.60 23.56
N ILE A 212 14.41 8.86 24.02
CA ILE A 212 15.35 9.39 25.01
C ILE A 212 14.55 9.72 26.28
N ARG A 213 15.05 9.32 27.45
CA ARG A 213 14.44 9.67 28.74
C ARG A 213 14.67 11.15 29.06
N VAL A 214 13.63 11.83 29.52
CA VAL A 214 13.67 13.21 30.01
C VAL A 214 13.18 13.21 31.46
N VAL A 215 13.93 13.86 32.35
CA VAL A 215 13.56 14.03 33.77
C VAL A 215 13.38 15.51 34.06
N LEU A 216 12.16 15.91 34.42
CA LEU A 216 11.80 17.27 34.81
C LEU A 216 12.17 17.50 36.28
N THR A 217 13.35 18.06 36.50
CA THR A 217 13.96 18.20 37.83
C THR A 217 13.12 18.99 38.82
N ASN A 218 12.34 19.98 38.35
CA ASN A 218 11.44 20.82 39.15
C ASN A 218 9.98 20.34 39.16
N TYR A 219 9.65 19.18 38.59
CA TYR A 219 8.32 18.58 38.68
C TYR A 219 8.29 17.52 39.81
N PRO A 220 7.28 17.51 40.69
CA PRO A 220 7.23 16.58 41.82
C PRO A 220 7.23 15.11 41.40
N GLU A 221 7.97 14.29 42.14
CA GLU A 221 8.01 12.84 41.93
C GLU A 221 6.65 12.21 42.28
N GLY A 222 6.22 11.22 41.49
CA GLY A 222 4.94 10.52 41.68
C GLY A 222 3.69 11.31 41.28
N GLN A 223 3.79 12.63 41.08
CA GLN A 223 2.66 13.43 40.60
C GLN A 223 2.37 13.12 39.12
N ILE A 224 1.11 12.82 38.82
CA ILE A 224 0.59 12.65 37.47
C ILE A 224 -0.54 13.65 37.25
N GLU A 225 -0.48 14.34 36.12
CA GLU A 225 -1.48 15.30 35.68
C GLU A 225 -2.07 14.84 34.35
N GLU A 226 -3.39 14.94 34.21
CA GLU A 226 -4.09 14.61 32.97
C GLU A 226 -4.30 15.87 32.12
N LEU A 227 -3.61 15.94 30.97
CA LEU A 227 -3.70 17.05 30.03
C LEU A 227 -4.71 16.75 28.92
N ASP A 228 -5.40 17.78 28.42
CA ASP A 228 -6.33 17.63 27.30
C ASP A 228 -5.59 17.70 25.95
N ALA A 229 -5.81 16.68 25.11
CA ALA A 229 -5.30 16.61 23.75
C ALA A 229 -6.45 16.42 22.75
N ILE A 230 -6.47 17.22 21.70
CA ILE A 230 -7.47 17.12 20.63
C ILE A 230 -7.27 15.81 19.86
N ASN A 231 -8.36 15.08 19.59
CA ASN A 231 -8.32 13.84 18.82
C ASN A 231 -8.15 14.09 17.32
N ASN A 232 -8.86 15.05 16.74
CA ASN A 232 -8.74 15.36 15.32
C ASN A 232 -8.99 16.86 15.10
N PRO A 233 -7.99 17.67 14.72
CA PRO A 233 -8.21 19.09 14.44
C PRO A 233 -9.03 19.36 13.18
N GLU A 234 -9.21 18.38 12.29
CA GLU A 234 -10.05 18.48 11.09
C GLU A 234 -11.50 18.06 11.35
N ASP A 235 -11.83 17.63 12.57
CA ASP A 235 -13.15 17.17 12.98
C ASP A 235 -13.47 17.63 14.40
N GLU A 236 -14.27 18.69 14.51
CA GLU A 236 -14.69 19.27 15.79
C GLU A 236 -15.48 18.28 16.66
N THR A 237 -16.09 17.25 16.05
CA THR A 237 -16.87 16.23 16.76
C THR A 237 -16.02 15.10 17.34
N ALA A 238 -14.74 15.01 16.97
CA ALA A 238 -13.82 13.98 17.46
C ALA A 238 -13.45 14.13 18.94
N GLY A 239 -13.77 15.27 19.55
CA GLY A 239 -13.56 15.56 20.96
C GLY A 239 -12.08 15.59 21.38
N THR A 240 -11.86 15.46 22.69
CA THR A 240 -10.54 15.42 23.31
C THR A 240 -10.30 14.08 24.01
N ARG A 241 -9.05 13.83 24.36
CA ARG A 241 -8.64 12.74 25.25
C ARG A 241 -7.71 13.27 26.32
N LYS A 242 -7.61 12.54 27.42
CA LYS A 242 -6.62 12.81 28.47
C LYS A 242 -5.30 12.13 28.14
N ILE A 243 -4.19 12.84 28.35
CA ILE A 243 -2.83 12.29 28.26
C ILE A 243 -2.10 12.52 29.59
N PRO A 244 -1.47 11.48 30.17
CA PRO A 244 -0.77 11.62 31.43
C PRO A 244 0.55 12.36 31.24
N PHE A 245 0.80 13.35 32.10
CA PHE A 245 2.04 14.10 32.22
C PHE A 245 2.62 13.88 33.62
N GLY A 246 3.94 13.84 33.74
CA GLY A 246 4.61 13.69 35.02
C GLY A 246 6.09 14.05 34.92
N ARG A 247 6.83 13.74 35.99
CA ARG A 247 8.26 14.04 36.10
C ARG A 247 9.11 13.39 35.01
N GLU A 248 8.80 12.16 34.63
CA GLU A 248 9.61 11.37 33.70
C GLU A 248 8.87 11.18 32.38
N LEU A 249 9.52 11.55 31.28
CA LEU A 249 8.96 11.52 29.94
C LEU A 249 9.93 10.81 28.97
N PHE A 250 9.41 10.44 27.81
CA PHE A 250 10.22 10.12 26.63
C PHE A 250 9.97 11.16 25.54
N ILE A 251 11.03 11.52 24.83
CA ILE A 251 10.99 12.28 23.58
C ILE A 251 11.70 11.48 22.49
N ASP A 252 11.50 11.82 21.22
CA ASP A 252 12.21 11.17 20.12
C ASP A 252 13.68 11.64 20.04
N ARG A 253 14.57 10.73 19.68
CA ARG A 253 16.00 10.96 19.47
C ARG A 253 16.24 12.10 18.49
N ASP A 254 15.42 12.21 17.45
CA ASP A 254 15.53 13.23 16.41
C ASP A 254 15.09 14.64 16.87
N ASP A 255 14.59 14.75 18.11
CA ASP A 255 14.17 16.01 18.74
C ASP A 255 15.22 16.59 19.70
N PHE A 256 16.35 15.91 19.89
CA PHE A 256 17.49 16.42 20.62
C PHE A 256 18.75 16.43 19.75
N ALA A 257 19.53 17.52 19.85
CA ALA A 257 20.86 17.58 19.26
C ALA A 257 21.84 18.25 20.22
N ASP A 258 22.89 17.52 20.58
CA ASP A 258 23.98 18.01 21.43
C ASP A 258 24.73 19.16 20.73
N VAL A 259 25.08 18.93 19.46
CA VAL A 259 25.56 19.97 18.54
C VAL A 259 24.48 20.23 17.49
N PRO A 260 23.63 21.27 17.68
CA PRO A 260 22.49 21.51 16.81
C PRO A 260 22.92 21.99 15.42
N PRO A 261 22.44 21.39 14.32
CA PRO A 261 22.69 21.92 12.99
C PRO A 261 21.98 23.28 12.79
N PRO A 262 22.35 24.06 11.75
CA PRO A 262 21.64 25.28 11.41
C PRO A 262 20.13 25.05 11.26
N LYS A 263 19.32 26.01 11.73
CA LYS A 263 17.84 25.94 11.72
C LYS A 263 17.25 24.76 12.52
N PHE A 264 17.98 24.21 13.49
CA PHE A 264 17.43 23.27 14.45
C PHE A 264 16.66 23.99 15.55
N PHE A 265 15.33 23.80 15.57
CA PHE A 265 14.42 24.47 16.51
C PHE A 265 13.91 23.55 17.64
N ARG A 266 14.43 22.33 17.74
CA ARG A 266 14.08 21.39 18.83
C ARG A 266 15.05 21.51 19.99
N LEU A 267 15.08 20.54 20.90
CA LEU A 267 15.79 20.62 22.16
C LEU A 267 17.30 20.51 21.97
N LYS A 268 18.06 21.34 22.67
CA LYS A 268 19.52 21.39 22.64
C LYS A 268 20.03 21.80 24.02
N PRO A 269 21.31 21.57 24.37
CA PRO A 269 21.87 22.01 25.65
C PRO A 269 21.60 23.50 25.92
N GLY A 270 21.05 23.82 27.10
CA GLY A 270 20.65 25.17 27.51
C GLY A 270 19.45 25.77 26.77
N GLY A 271 18.94 25.07 25.75
CA GLY A 271 17.83 25.51 24.91
C GLY A 271 16.48 25.05 25.44
N GLU A 272 15.43 25.65 24.89
CA GLU A 272 14.04 25.38 25.27
C GLU A 272 13.24 24.83 24.10
N VAL A 273 12.18 24.07 24.42
CA VAL A 273 11.20 23.57 23.44
C VAL A 273 9.83 23.45 24.08
N ARG A 274 8.75 23.57 23.29
CA ARG A 274 7.39 23.27 23.77
C ARG A 274 7.11 21.77 23.63
N LEU A 275 6.64 21.16 24.71
CA LEU A 275 6.01 19.85 24.67
C LEU A 275 4.56 20.02 24.19
N LYS A 276 4.16 19.29 23.14
CA LYS A 276 2.80 19.36 22.59
C LYS A 276 1.77 19.11 23.70
N TYR A 277 0.74 19.97 23.80
CA TYR A 277 -0.31 19.95 24.82
C TYR A 277 0.13 20.21 26.28
N ALA A 278 1.43 20.44 26.52
CA ALA A 278 1.99 20.57 27.86
C ALA A 278 2.82 21.87 27.99
N TYR A 279 3.90 21.80 28.76
CA TYR A 279 4.75 22.92 29.14
C TYR A 279 5.87 23.19 28.13
N ILE A 280 6.48 24.37 28.25
CA ILE A 280 7.82 24.66 27.73
C ILE A 280 8.84 24.06 28.70
N ILE A 281 9.82 23.33 28.16
CA ILE A 281 10.93 22.76 28.94
C ILE A 281 12.26 23.35 28.48
N LYS A 282 13.23 23.39 29.39
CA LYS A 282 14.62 23.79 29.13
C LYS A 282 15.57 22.64 29.46
N CYS A 283 16.49 22.31 28.57
CA CYS A 283 17.52 21.29 28.84
C CYS A 283 18.66 21.91 29.65
N GLU A 284 18.82 21.46 30.89
CA GLU A 284 19.85 21.94 31.81
C GLU A 284 21.10 21.05 31.78
N GLU A 285 20.91 19.72 31.72
CA GLU A 285 22.01 18.76 31.76
C GLU A 285 21.75 17.61 30.77
N VAL A 286 22.82 17.14 30.13
CA VAL A 286 22.83 16.00 29.20
C VAL A 286 23.64 14.88 29.84
N VAL A 287 22.98 13.79 30.16
CA VAL A 287 23.63 12.60 30.73
C VAL A 287 24.00 11.66 29.59
N LYS A 288 25.26 11.21 29.59
CA LYS A 288 25.81 10.31 28.59
C LYS A 288 26.36 9.04 29.23
N ASP A 289 26.32 7.94 28.47
CA ASP A 289 27.03 6.72 28.83
C ASP A 289 28.55 6.83 28.56
N ALA A 290 29.28 5.77 28.92
CA ALA A 290 30.72 5.68 28.69
C ALA A 290 31.14 5.72 27.20
N ALA A 291 30.22 5.41 26.28
CA ALA A 291 30.43 5.49 24.84
C ALA A 291 30.05 6.86 24.26
N GLY A 292 29.58 7.80 25.09
CA GLY A 292 29.17 9.14 24.69
C GLY A 292 27.73 9.22 24.15
N ASN A 293 26.95 8.15 24.21
CA ASN A 293 25.54 8.17 23.80
C ASN A 293 24.70 8.89 24.86
N VAL A 294 23.78 9.73 24.41
CA VAL A 294 22.84 10.42 25.30
C VAL A 294 21.84 9.40 25.87
N THR A 295 21.78 9.26 27.19
CA THR A 295 20.88 8.32 27.87
C THR A 295 19.71 9.02 28.55
N GLU A 296 19.95 10.22 29.07
CA GLU A 296 18.95 11.00 29.80
C GLU A 296 19.19 12.50 29.61
N LEU A 297 18.10 13.26 29.52
CA LEU A 297 18.12 14.71 29.54
C LEU A 297 17.44 15.20 30.81
N ARG A 298 18.12 16.03 31.60
CA ARG A 298 17.54 16.66 32.77
C ARG A 298 17.12 18.07 32.39
N CYS A 299 15.84 18.32 32.57
CA CYS A 299 15.20 19.56 32.13
C CYS A 299 14.49 20.24 33.30
N THR A 300 14.19 21.51 33.14
CA THR A 300 13.21 22.24 33.95
C THR A 300 11.98 22.54 33.11
N ALA A 301 10.80 22.59 33.74
CA ALA A 301 9.55 22.99 33.09
C ALA A 301 9.11 24.38 33.57
N ASP A 302 8.69 25.24 32.64
CA ASP A 302 7.99 26.49 32.93
C ASP A 302 6.53 26.15 33.27
N LEU A 303 6.21 26.02 34.57
CA LEU A 303 4.90 25.53 35.04
C LEU A 303 3.73 26.46 34.74
N ASP A 304 4.00 27.71 34.32
CA ASP A 304 2.99 28.69 33.90
C ASP A 304 2.67 28.64 32.40
N SER A 305 3.43 27.82 31.63
CA SER A 305 3.41 27.85 30.15
C SER A 305 2.45 26.87 29.48
N LYS A 306 1.73 26.06 30.27
CA LYS A 306 0.67 25.17 29.79
C LYS A 306 -0.45 25.99 29.14
N THR A 307 -1.17 25.40 28.19
CA THR A 307 -2.37 26.00 27.59
C THR A 307 -3.32 26.55 28.67
N GLY A 308 -3.64 27.84 28.60
CA GLY A 308 -4.47 28.54 29.59
C GLY A 308 -3.72 29.13 30.79
N GLY A 309 -2.41 28.87 30.93
CA GLY A 309 -1.57 29.43 31.98
C GLY A 309 -1.03 30.85 31.68
N PRO A 310 -0.46 31.54 32.68
CA PRO A 310 0.00 32.93 32.56
C PRO A 310 1.02 33.17 31.43
N THR A 311 1.91 32.20 31.18
CA THR A 311 2.97 32.30 30.15
C THR A 311 2.67 31.47 28.91
N ALA A 312 1.42 30.98 28.75
CA ALA A 312 1.01 30.13 27.63
C ALA A 312 1.31 30.73 26.25
N GLY A 313 1.20 32.07 26.13
CA GLY A 313 1.45 32.81 24.88
C GLY A 313 2.93 33.00 24.52
N ARG A 314 3.86 32.57 25.39
CA ARG A 314 5.30 32.70 25.14
C ARG A 314 5.69 31.98 23.86
N LYS A 315 6.18 32.75 22.89
CA LYS A 315 6.59 32.25 21.58
C LYS A 315 7.90 31.49 21.70
N ILE A 316 7.87 30.22 21.27
CA ILE A 316 9.06 29.39 21.14
C ILE A 316 9.12 28.79 19.74
N LYS A 317 10.32 28.53 19.23
CA LYS A 317 10.53 28.18 17.82
C LYS A 317 10.16 26.74 17.47
N GLY A 318 10.08 25.83 18.44
CA GLY A 318 9.80 24.43 18.20
C GLY A 318 8.82 23.82 19.19
N THR A 319 8.03 22.88 18.68
CA THR A 319 7.13 22.02 19.44
C THR A 319 7.44 20.57 19.08
N ILE A 320 7.59 19.72 20.09
CA ILE A 320 7.89 18.29 19.94
C ILE A 320 6.81 17.43 20.61
N HIS A 321 6.67 16.19 20.13
CA HIS A 321 5.82 15.20 20.79
C HIS A 321 6.62 14.53 21.92
N TRP A 322 5.90 13.87 22.82
CA TRP A 322 6.46 13.21 24.00
C TRP A 322 5.45 12.19 24.51
N VAL A 323 5.87 11.29 25.39
CA VAL A 323 4.97 10.40 26.13
C VAL A 323 5.43 10.28 27.59
N SER A 324 4.52 10.07 28.53
CA SER A 324 4.88 9.84 29.93
C SER A 324 5.59 8.49 30.10
N ALA A 325 6.74 8.48 30.77
CA ALA A 325 7.53 7.26 30.93
C ALA A 325 6.83 6.21 31.81
N SER A 326 6.07 6.65 32.81
CA SER A 326 5.38 5.76 33.76
C SER A 326 4.10 5.15 33.22
N ARG A 327 3.54 5.70 32.13
CA ARG A 327 2.26 5.27 31.54
C ARG A 327 2.35 4.85 30.07
N ALA A 328 3.49 5.05 29.42
CA ALA A 328 3.67 4.67 28.03
C ALA A 328 3.48 3.17 27.81
N VAL A 329 2.94 2.82 26.65
CA VAL A 329 2.86 1.43 26.19
C VAL A 329 3.96 1.14 25.19
N ASP A 330 4.52 -0.07 25.29
CA ASP A 330 5.55 -0.56 24.38
C ASP A 330 4.94 -1.06 23.08
N ALA A 331 5.58 -0.74 21.96
CA ALA A 331 5.18 -1.22 20.65
C ALA A 331 6.37 -1.50 19.74
N GLU A 332 6.15 -2.41 18.80
CA GLU A 332 6.92 -2.50 17.57
C GLU A 332 6.31 -1.56 16.53
N VAL A 333 7.15 -0.78 15.85
CA VAL A 333 6.71 0.11 14.76
C VAL A 333 7.50 -0.20 13.50
N ARG A 334 6.78 -0.50 12.42
CA ARG A 334 7.33 -0.84 11.11
C ARG A 334 7.21 0.35 10.17
N LEU A 335 8.36 0.91 9.80
CA LEU A 335 8.46 2.05 8.92
C LEU A 335 8.68 1.56 7.49
N TYR A 336 7.61 1.53 6.70
CA TYR A 336 7.70 1.20 5.28
C TYR A 336 8.09 2.43 4.44
N ASP A 337 8.79 2.17 3.35
CA ASP A 337 9.13 3.13 2.30
C ASP A 337 8.76 2.56 0.91
N ARG A 338 9.13 3.25 -0.18
CA ARG A 338 9.03 2.75 -1.55
C ARG A 338 9.77 1.42 -1.66
N MET A 339 9.16 0.47 -2.38
CA MET A 339 9.75 -0.86 -2.58
C MET A 339 10.93 -0.82 -3.56
N PHE A 340 10.86 0.05 -4.56
CA PHE A 340 11.87 0.19 -5.60
C PHE A 340 12.47 1.59 -5.61
N THR A 341 13.77 1.69 -5.88
CA THR A 341 14.50 2.96 -6.00
C THR A 341 14.23 3.65 -7.34
N GLU A 342 13.99 2.89 -8.40
CA GLU A 342 13.70 3.40 -9.74
C GLU A 342 12.20 3.63 -9.97
N ALA A 343 11.87 4.66 -10.77
CA ALA A 343 10.50 4.97 -11.15
C ALA A 343 9.87 3.88 -12.02
N GLU A 344 10.66 3.30 -12.93
CA GLU A 344 10.27 2.17 -13.79
C GLU A 344 11.28 1.03 -13.60
N PRO A 345 11.18 0.27 -12.49
CA PRO A 345 12.19 -0.75 -12.15
C PRO A 345 12.30 -1.86 -13.20
N ASP A 346 11.32 -2.01 -14.08
CA ASP A 346 11.36 -2.96 -15.18
C ASP A 346 11.55 -2.36 -16.57
N GLY A 347 11.72 -1.05 -16.66
CA GLY A 347 12.04 -0.34 -17.90
C GLY A 347 13.54 -0.24 -18.17
N VAL A 348 14.40 -0.59 -17.21
CA VAL A 348 15.87 -0.42 -17.35
C VAL A 348 16.48 -1.56 -18.19
N GLU A 349 17.00 -1.21 -19.37
CA GLU A 349 17.60 -2.18 -20.28
C GLU A 349 18.80 -2.92 -19.66
N GLY A 350 18.86 -4.23 -19.88
CA GLY A 350 19.97 -5.08 -19.44
C GLY A 350 20.04 -5.38 -17.95
N ARG A 351 19.07 -4.92 -17.14
CA ARG A 351 19.06 -5.11 -15.69
C ARG A 351 17.79 -5.81 -15.19
N GLU A 352 17.91 -6.57 -14.12
CA GLU A 352 16.76 -7.19 -13.47
C GLU A 352 16.08 -6.22 -12.50
N PHE A 353 14.75 -6.21 -12.49
CA PHE A 353 13.98 -5.32 -11.62
C PHE A 353 14.30 -5.46 -10.12
N LYS A 354 14.77 -6.64 -9.69
CA LYS A 354 15.13 -6.94 -8.30
C LYS A 354 16.38 -6.18 -7.85
N GLU A 355 17.25 -5.78 -8.79
CA GLU A 355 18.43 -4.96 -8.49
C GLU A 355 18.06 -3.57 -7.96
N PHE A 356 16.83 -3.13 -8.21
CA PHE A 356 16.31 -1.83 -7.76
C PHE A 356 15.49 -1.93 -6.48
N LEU A 357 15.50 -3.06 -5.77
CA LEU A 357 14.85 -3.17 -4.48
C LEU A 357 15.49 -2.19 -3.49
N ASN A 358 14.66 -1.38 -2.84
CA ASN A 358 15.12 -0.45 -1.82
C ASN A 358 15.49 -1.24 -0.54
N PRO A 359 16.77 -1.25 -0.14
CA PRO A 359 17.20 -1.95 1.09
C PRO A 359 16.57 -1.33 2.34
N ASN A 360 16.16 -0.05 2.27
CA ASN A 360 15.49 0.68 3.34
C ASN A 360 13.95 0.66 3.20
N SER A 361 13.39 -0.26 2.39
CA SER A 361 11.93 -0.38 2.18
C SER A 361 11.15 -0.75 3.44
N LEU A 362 11.83 -1.28 4.46
CA LEU A 362 11.29 -1.58 5.78
C LEU A 362 12.37 -1.39 6.85
N GLU A 363 12.08 -0.53 7.83
CA GLU A 363 12.81 -0.46 9.09
C GLU A 363 11.88 -0.90 10.22
N VAL A 364 12.30 -1.86 11.04
CA VAL A 364 11.54 -2.34 12.21
C VAL A 364 12.14 -1.75 13.47
N LEU A 365 11.35 -0.99 14.21
CA LEU A 365 11.73 -0.40 15.48
C LEU A 365 11.06 -1.15 16.63
N THR A 366 11.86 -1.52 17.62
CA THR A 366 11.41 -2.15 18.87
C THR A 366 11.61 -1.22 20.05
N GLY A 367 10.74 -1.31 21.06
CA GLY A 367 10.82 -0.44 22.24
C GLY A 367 10.34 0.98 22.00
N CYS A 368 9.51 1.18 20.97
CA CYS A 368 8.81 2.45 20.78
C CYS A 368 7.84 2.68 21.95
N LYS A 369 7.70 3.94 22.36
CA LYS A 369 6.86 4.33 23.51
C LYS A 369 5.66 5.11 23.00
N LEU A 370 4.47 4.58 23.15
CA LEU A 370 3.22 5.18 22.69
C LEU A 370 2.38 5.66 23.88
N GLU A 371 1.51 6.64 23.65
CA GLU A 371 0.57 7.08 24.69
C GLU A 371 -0.42 5.96 25.08
N PRO A 372 -0.98 5.98 26.31
CA PRO A 372 -1.76 4.86 26.84
C PRO A 372 -3.03 4.54 26.03
N SER A 373 -3.62 5.54 25.37
CA SER A 373 -4.85 5.38 24.60
C SER A 373 -4.71 4.43 23.40
N LEU A 374 -3.47 4.11 23.01
CA LEU A 374 -3.16 3.19 21.90
C LEU A 374 -3.11 1.72 22.33
N LYS A 375 -3.27 1.41 23.62
CA LYS A 375 -3.29 0.02 24.12
C LYS A 375 -4.41 -0.82 23.49
N ASP A 376 -5.55 -0.19 23.30
CA ASP A 376 -6.80 -0.80 22.83
C ASP A 376 -7.10 -0.41 21.38
N ALA A 377 -6.08 -0.03 20.61
CA ALA A 377 -6.24 0.35 19.23
C ALA A 377 -6.69 -0.84 18.35
N GLU A 378 -7.63 -0.58 17.46
CA GLU A 378 -8.29 -1.58 16.62
C GLU A 378 -7.83 -1.51 15.15
N PRO A 379 -7.79 -2.63 14.39
CA PRO A 379 -7.35 -2.66 12.98
C PRO A 379 -8.09 -1.72 12.03
N THR A 380 -9.30 -1.30 12.38
CA THR A 380 -10.11 -0.34 11.60
C THR A 380 -9.70 1.11 11.84
N GLU A 381 -9.04 1.41 12.94
CA GLU A 381 -8.65 2.76 13.31
C GLU A 381 -7.41 3.23 12.56
N ARG A 382 -7.31 4.55 12.37
CA ARG A 382 -6.18 5.21 11.72
C ARG A 382 -5.66 6.29 12.63
N PHE A 383 -4.34 6.34 12.76
CA PHE A 383 -3.68 7.27 13.65
C PHE A 383 -2.73 8.15 12.87
N GLN A 384 -2.66 9.42 13.25
CA GLN A 384 -1.52 10.27 12.93
C GLN A 384 -0.65 10.33 14.17
N PHE A 385 0.52 9.69 14.14
CA PHE A 385 1.52 9.93 15.18
C PHE A 385 2.12 11.30 14.92
N GLU A 386 1.90 12.23 15.83
CA GLU A 386 2.17 13.64 15.59
C GLU A 386 3.63 13.89 15.22
N ARG A 387 3.82 14.65 14.12
CA ARG A 387 5.11 14.97 13.50
C ARG A 387 5.82 13.81 12.78
N LEU A 388 5.29 12.58 12.87
CA LEU A 388 5.94 11.38 12.32
C LEU A 388 5.29 10.89 11.03
N GLY A 389 3.98 10.64 11.05
CA GLY A 389 3.28 10.05 9.91
C GLY A 389 1.91 9.51 10.28
N TYR A 390 1.32 8.79 9.33
CA TYR A 390 0.09 8.05 9.55
C TYR A 390 0.39 6.57 9.74
N PHE A 391 -0.31 5.96 10.68
CA PHE A 391 -0.09 4.60 11.15
C PHE A 391 -1.41 3.86 11.30
N CYS A 392 -1.34 2.55 11.15
CA CYS A 392 -2.40 1.63 11.56
C CYS A 392 -1.78 0.50 12.37
N ILE A 393 -2.59 -0.16 13.17
CA ILE A 393 -2.20 -1.37 13.88
C ILE A 393 -2.18 -2.54 12.86
N ASP A 394 -1.15 -3.39 12.84
CA ASP A 394 -0.93 -4.45 11.84
C ASP A 394 -1.91 -5.63 12.00
N SER A 395 -2.80 -5.86 11.06
CA SER A 395 -3.90 -6.83 11.22
C SER A 395 -3.51 -8.32 11.27
N ARG A 396 -2.21 -8.67 11.24
CA ARG A 396 -1.73 -10.05 11.22
C ARG A 396 -0.88 -10.41 12.43
N ASP A 397 0.07 -9.55 12.77
CA ASP A 397 1.15 -9.89 13.71
C ASP A 397 0.91 -9.36 15.13
N GLN A 398 -0.28 -8.81 15.37
CA GLN A 398 -0.74 -8.41 16.69
C GLN A 398 -1.18 -9.60 17.54
N LYS A 399 -1.00 -9.47 18.86
CA LYS A 399 -1.67 -10.27 19.89
C LYS A 399 -1.75 -11.77 19.56
N THR A 400 -0.61 -12.35 19.15
CA THR A 400 -0.53 -13.80 18.91
C THR A 400 -0.72 -14.56 20.22
N PRO A 401 -1.13 -15.84 20.23
CA PRO A 401 -1.23 -16.62 21.46
C PRO A 401 0.05 -16.63 22.30
N ALA A 402 1.22 -16.50 21.66
CA ALA A 402 2.52 -16.40 22.31
C ALA A 402 2.84 -15.01 22.88
N HIS A 403 2.16 -13.95 22.40
CA HIS A 403 2.43 -12.56 22.77
C HIS A 403 1.12 -11.75 22.81
N PRO A 404 0.27 -11.94 23.84
CA PRO A 404 -1.07 -11.34 23.91
C PRO A 404 -1.06 -9.81 24.03
N ASP A 405 0.03 -9.23 24.54
CA ASP A 405 0.18 -7.79 24.74
C ASP A 405 1.02 -7.10 23.65
N ARG A 406 1.42 -7.82 22.60
CA ARG A 406 2.26 -7.26 21.53
C ARG A 406 1.45 -6.33 20.65
N LEU A 407 1.84 -5.05 20.66
CA LEU A 407 1.36 -4.02 19.74
C LEU A 407 2.33 -3.87 18.58
N VAL A 408 1.80 -3.96 17.35
CA VAL A 408 2.57 -3.76 16.12
C VAL A 408 1.87 -2.71 15.28
N PHE A 409 2.55 -1.61 14.97
CA PHE A 409 2.04 -0.56 14.09
C PHE A 409 2.80 -0.52 12.78
N ASN A 410 2.08 -0.39 11.68
CA ASN A 410 2.63 -0.12 10.35
C ASN A 410 2.52 1.38 10.05
N ARG A 411 3.61 2.00 9.60
CA ARG A 411 3.52 3.34 8.97
C ARG A 411 2.84 3.19 7.62
N THR A 412 1.66 3.76 7.49
CA THR A 412 0.94 3.85 6.22
C THR A 412 1.67 4.76 5.25
N ILE A 413 1.96 5.98 5.68
CA ILE A 413 2.66 7.00 4.89
C ILE A 413 3.24 8.09 5.80
N SER A 414 4.35 8.70 5.39
CA SER A 414 4.93 9.87 6.06
C SER A 414 4.03 11.11 5.94
N LEU A 415 4.21 12.11 6.81
CA LEU A 415 3.46 13.39 6.74
C LEU A 415 3.76 14.21 5.48
N ARG A 416 4.97 14.06 4.94
CA ARG A 416 5.46 14.79 3.77
C ARG A 416 6.26 13.85 2.90
N ASP A 417 6.30 14.16 1.61
CA ASP A 417 7.14 13.45 0.66
C ASP A 417 8.62 13.69 0.97
N SER A 418 9.35 12.62 1.29
CA SER A 418 10.79 12.63 1.56
C SER A 418 11.62 12.50 0.28
N TRP A 419 11.05 11.95 -0.79
CA TRP A 419 11.74 11.67 -2.05
C TRP A 419 11.83 12.92 -2.94
N ALA A 420 10.80 13.78 -2.91
CA ALA A 420 10.82 15.09 -3.59
C ALA A 420 11.96 16.04 -3.12
N LYS A 421 12.62 15.74 -1.99
CA LYS A 421 13.81 16.47 -1.50
C LYS A 421 15.13 15.83 -1.91
N ALA A 422 15.15 14.54 -2.26
CA ALA A 422 16.35 13.83 -2.66
C ALA A 422 16.67 14.02 -4.16
N GLU A 423 15.65 14.35 -4.96
CA GLU A 423 15.79 14.68 -6.39
C GLU A 423 16.14 16.15 -6.67
N LYS A 424 16.26 16.98 -5.63
CA LYS A 424 16.74 18.37 -5.70
C LYS A 424 18.09 18.49 -5.02
#